data_AF-A0A1D3RM60-F1
#
_entry.id   AF-A0A1D3RM60-F1
#
_cell.length_a   1.000
_cell.length_b   1.000
_cell.length_c   1.000
_cell.angle_alpha   90.00
_cell.angle_beta   90.00
_cell.angle_gamma   90.00
#
_symmetry.space_group_name_H-M   'P 1'
#
loop_
_entity.id
_entity.type
_entity.pdbx_description
1 polymer ?
#
loop_
_entity_poly.entity_id
_entity_poly.type
_entity_poly.pdbx_seq_one_letter_code
_entity_poly.pdbx_strand_id
1 'polypeptide(L)' 'MQEAERQWSILDVLVIHRVGDVFLDDVLVLVVVWSGHRGGAFDASRFIMETLKSKVPFWKKEILADDKSRWVAKNTDGYL' A
#
# COMPACT_ATOMS: atom_id res chain seq x y z
N MET A 1 4.23 10.17 -2.78
CA MET A 1 5.64 10.61 -2.69
C MET A 1 5.69 12.10 -2.37
N GLN A 2 5.49 12.97 -3.36
CA GLN A 2 5.61 14.44 -3.20
C GLN A 2 4.81 15.05 -2.02
N GLU A 3 3.60 14.55 -1.75
CA GLU A 3 2.80 15.04 -0.62
C GLU A 3 3.43 14.68 0.75
N ALA A 4 3.99 13.47 0.87
CA ALA A 4 4.63 13.04 2.11
C ALA A 4 5.95 13.80 2.35
N GLU A 5 6.72 14.06 1.28
CA GLU A 5 7.95 14.88 1.33
C GLU A 5 7.67 16.34 1.73
N ARG A 6 6.47 16.85 1.44
CA ARG A 6 6.06 18.20 1.85
C ARG A 6 5.59 18.26 3.30
N GLN A 7 4.97 17.20 3.81
CA GLN A 7 4.43 17.16 5.17
C GLN A 7 5.48 16.74 6.21
N TRP A 8 6.44 15.89 5.85
CA TRP A 8 7.49 15.40 6.74
C TRP A 8 8.88 15.58 6.13
N SER A 9 9.87 15.86 6.99
CA SER A 9 11.28 15.92 6.59
C SER A 9 11.85 14.50 6.42
N ILE A 10 11.49 13.87 5.31
CA ILE A 10 11.97 12.55 4.89
C ILE A 10 12.97 12.71 3.75
N LEU A 11 13.92 11.78 3.66
CA LEU A 11 15.03 11.80 2.70
C LEU A 11 14.63 11.16 1.38
N ASP A 12 13.93 10.03 1.44
CA ASP A 12 13.55 9.26 0.27
C ASP A 12 12.41 8.28 0.59
N VAL A 13 11.74 7.79 -0.44
CA VAL A 13 10.65 6.81 -0.35
C VAL A 13 10.71 5.80 -1.49
N LEU A 14 10.60 4.52 -1.15
CA LEU A 14 10.40 3.43 -2.11
C LEU A 14 9.03 2.79 -1.89
N VAL A 15 8.27 2.66 -2.98
CA VAL A 15 6.99 1.94 -2.99
C VAL A 15 7.06 0.84 -4.04
N ILE A 16 6.82 -0.39 -3.63
CA ILE A 16 6.70 -1.56 -4.52
C ILE A 16 5.33 -2.18 -4.31
N HIS A 17 4.65 -2.45 -5.41
CA HIS A 17 3.37 -3.16 -5.41
C HIS A 17 3.43 -4.34 -6.37
N ARG A 18 3.14 -5.55 -5.88
CA ARG A 18 3.15 -6.79 -6.68
C ARG A 18 1.88 -6.89 -7.53
N VAL A 19 1.99 -7.49 -8.71
CA VAL A 19 0.87 -7.79 -9.61
C VAL A 19 0.95 -9.24 -10.08
N GLY A 20 -0.15 -9.76 -10.63
CA GLY A 20 -0.27 -11.16 -11.03
C GLY A 20 -0.76 -12.04 -9.89
N ASP A 21 -0.35 -13.31 -9.89
CA ASP A 21 -0.77 -14.29 -8.89
C ASP A 21 -0.06 -14.05 -7.56
N VAL A 22 -0.87 -13.98 -6.50
CA VAL A 22 -0.46 -13.71 -5.12
C VAL A 22 -1.16 -14.72 -4.22
N PHE A 23 -0.37 -15.47 -3.47
CA PHE A 23 -0.87 -16.51 -2.56
C PHE A 23 -1.00 -15.97 -1.13
N LEU A 24 -1.58 -16.77 -0.23
CA LEU A 24 -1.57 -16.44 1.19
C LEU A 24 -0.13 -16.26 1.67
N ASP A 25 0.08 -15.32 2.59
CA ASP A 25 1.37 -14.92 3.16
C ASP A 25 2.37 -14.25 2.21
N ASP A 26 2.02 -14.04 0.93
CA ASP A 26 2.84 -13.23 0.03
C ASP A 26 2.83 -11.74 0.42
N VAL A 27 4.00 -11.10 0.35
CA VAL A 27 4.09 -9.64 0.45
C VAL A 27 3.51 -8.99 -0.80
N LEU A 28 2.38 -8.30 -0.63
CA LEU A 28 1.70 -7.60 -1.73
C LEU A 28 2.25 -6.18 -1.96
N VAL A 29 2.51 -5.44 -0.88
CA VAL A 29 2.92 -4.03 -0.92
C VAL A 29 4.06 -3.79 0.05
N LEU A 30 5.09 -3.08 -0.40
CA LEU A 30 6.20 -2.61 0.43
C LEU A 30 6.26 -1.08 0.34
N VAL A 31 6.35 -0.44 1.51
CA VAL A 31 6.62 1.01 1.64
C VAL A 31 7.84 1.16 2.54
N VAL A 32 8.88 1.80 2.03
CA VAL A 32 10.11 2.13 2.77
C VAL A 32 10.28 3.63 2.77
N VAL A 33 10.60 4.20 3.93
CA VAL A 33 10.85 5.64 4.10
C VAL A 33 12.18 5.83 4.79
N TRP A 34 13.06 6.61 4.16
CA TRP A 34 14.30 7.08 4.78
C TRP A 34 14.07 8.44 5.40
N SER A 35 14.58 8.66 6.62
CA SER A 35 14.42 9.92 7.34
C SER A 35 15.60 10.15 8.28
N GLY A 36 15.97 11.41 8.51
CA GLY A 36 16.97 11.78 9.52
C GLY A 36 16.47 11.57 10.96
N HIS A 37 15.15 11.57 11.17
CA HIS A 37 14.53 11.29 12.47
C HIS A 37 13.38 10.29 12.33
N ARG A 38 13.30 9.33 13.25
CA ARG A 38 12.34 8.22 13.19
C ARG A 38 10.87 8.66 13.13
N GLY A 39 10.51 9.80 13.74
CA GLY A 39 9.12 10.29 13.75
C GLY A 39 8.57 10.50 12.34
N GLY A 40 9.30 11.25 11.51
CA GLY A 40 8.91 11.47 10.11
C GLY A 40 8.84 10.18 9.28
N ALA A 41 9.71 9.20 9.56
CA ALA A 41 9.64 7.90 8.88
C ALA A 41 8.34 7.15 9.19
N PHE A 42 7.97 7.05 10.47
CA PHE A 42 6.76 6.35 10.88
C PHE A 42 5.51 7.03 10.33
N ASP A 43 5.39 8.35 10.48
CA ASP A 43 4.19 9.08 10.06
C ASP A 43 4.02 9.07 8.54
N ALA A 44 5.09 9.32 7.79
CA ALA A 44 5.05 9.28 6.33
C ALA A 44 4.74 7.87 5.80
N SER A 45 5.35 6.82 6.38
CA SER A 45 5.11 5.44 5.93
C SER A 45 3.64 5.04 6.11
N ARG A 46 3.02 5.43 7.23
CA ARG A 46 1.60 5.22 7.50
C ARG A 46 0.73 5.99 6.49
N PHE A 47 1.02 7.28 6.31
CA PHE A 47 0.27 8.12 5.38
C PHE A 47 0.28 7.56 3.94
N ILE A 48 1.45 7.12 3.47
CA ILE A 48 1.60 6.53 2.14
C ILE A 48 0.77 5.25 2.02
N MET A 49 0.84 4.34 3.01
CA MET A 49 0.06 3.10 2.99
C MET A 49 -1.45 3.35 2.92
N GLU A 50 -1.98 4.25 3.74
CA GLU A 50 -3.41 4.60 3.73
C GLU A 50 -3.81 5.27 2.41
N THR A 51 -2.97 6.14 1.88
CA THR A 51 -3.19 6.79 0.59
C THR A 51 -3.23 5.78 -0.55
N LEU A 52 -2.33 4.78 -0.54
CA LEU A 52 -2.33 3.70 -1.54
C LEU A 52 -3.64 2.92 -1.48
N LYS A 53 -4.04 2.44 -0.30
CA LYS A 53 -5.26 1.63 -0.14
C LYS A 53 -6.54 2.38 -0.52
N SER A 54 -6.60 3.68 -0.24
CA SER A 54 -7.81 4.49 -0.47
C SER A 54 -7.90 5.10 -1.86
N LYS A 55 -6.79 5.62 -2.41
CA LYS A 55 -6.82 6.44 -3.64
C LYS A 55 -6.36 5.71 -4.89
N VAL A 56 -5.59 4.62 -4.76
CA VAL A 56 -5.10 3.87 -5.93
C VAL A 56 -6.14 2.82 -6.33
N PRO A 57 -6.51 2.75 -7.62
CA PRO A 57 -7.43 1.73 -8.11
C PRO A 57 -6.71 0.38 -8.15
N PHE A 58 -6.92 -0.45 -7.14
CA PHE A 58 -6.47 -1.84 -7.13
C PHE A 58 -7.59 -2.75 -7.58
N TRP A 59 -7.37 -3.49 -8.67
CA TRP A 59 -8.29 -4.53 -9.11
C TRP A 59 -7.83 -5.87 -8.57
N LYS A 60 -8.61 -6.46 -7.67
CA LYS A 60 -8.33 -7.77 -7.07
C LYS A 60 -9.33 -8.79 -7.60
N LYS A 61 -8.80 -9.90 -8.11
CA LYS A 61 -9.59 -11.06 -8.52
C LYS A 61 -9.29 -12.19 -7.55
N GLU A 62 -10.29 -12.59 -6.78
CA GLU A 62 -10.17 -13.71 -5.85
C GLU A 62 -10.46 -15.02 -6.59
N ILE A 63 -9.62 -16.03 -6.37
CA ILE A 63 -9.83 -17.40 -6.84
C ILE A 63 -10.22 -18.24 -5.62
N LEU A 64 -11.39 -18.88 -5.69
CA LEU A 64 -11.98 -19.67 -4.62
C LEU A 64 -11.62 -21.16 -4.77
N ALA A 65 -11.79 -21.94 -3.70
CA ALA A 65 -11.42 -23.35 -3.67
C ALA A 65 -12.20 -24.24 -4.66
N ASP A 66 -13.32 -23.75 -5.20
CA ASP A 66 -14.14 -24.42 -6.21
C ASP A 66 -13.88 -23.94 -7.64
N ASP A 67 -12.68 -23.37 -7.89
CA ASP A 67 -12.25 -22.75 -9.15
C ASP A 67 -13.12 -21.58 -9.64
N LYS A 68 -14.07 -21.12 -8.82
CA LYS A 68 -14.79 -19.89 -9.11
C LYS A 68 -13.90 -18.69 -8.86
N SER A 69 -14.12 -17.63 -9.62
CA SER A 69 -13.44 -16.37 -9.40
C SER A 69 -14.41 -15.20 -9.37
N ARG A 70 -14.09 -14.19 -8.58
CA ARG A 70 -14.87 -12.95 -8.49
C ARG A 70 -13.95 -11.73 -8.43
N TRP A 71 -14.41 -10.65 -9.02
CA TRP A 71 -13.77 -9.34 -8.84
C TRP A 71 -14.24 -8.70 -7.54
N VAL A 72 -13.30 -8.14 -6.79
CA VAL A 72 -13.62 -7.36 -5.60
C VAL A 72 -14.18 -6.01 -6.04
N ALA A 73 -15.42 -5.71 -5.68
CA ALA A 73 -16.16 -4.56 -6.19
C ALA A 73 -15.73 -3.22 -5.60
N LYS A 74 -15.14 -3.22 -4.40
CA LYS A 74 -14.68 -2.02 -3.68
C LYS A 74 -13.41 -2.33 -2.90
N ASN A 75 -12.53 -1.34 -2.81
CA ASN A 75 -11.41 -1.40 -1.87
C ASN A 75 -11.96 -1.49 -0.44
N THR A 76 -11.21 -2.14 0.44
CA THR A 76 -11.47 -2.07 1.89
C THR A 76 -11.34 -0.62 2.34
N ASP A 77 -12.27 -0.15 3.16
CA ASP A 77 -12.15 1.15 3.80
C ASP A 77 -10.80 1.18 4.56
N GLY A 78 -10.02 2.23 4.33
CA GLY A 78 -8.77 2.46 5.07
C GLY A 78 -9.05 2.57 6.57
N TYR A 79 -8.02 2.45 7.40
CA TYR A 79 -8.20 2.46 8.87
C TYR A 79 -8.35 3.90 9.44
N LEU A 80 -8.84 4.84 8.63
CA LEU A 80 -9.05 6.26 8.95
C LEU A 80 -10.36 6.78 8.34
#